data_AF-A0A916WIZ6-F1
#
_entry.id   AF-A0A916WIZ6-F1
#
_cell.length_a   1.000
_cell.length_b   1.000
_cell.length_c   1.000
_cell.angle_alpha   90.00
_cell.angle_beta   90.00
_cell.angle_gamma   90.00
#
_symmetry.space_group_name_H-M   'P 1'
#
loop_
_entity.id
_entity.type
_entity.pdbx_description
1 polymer ?
#
loop_
_entity_poly.entity_id
_entity_poly.type
_entity_poly.pdbx_seq_one_letter_code
_entity_poly.pdbx_strand_id
1 'polypeptide(L)'
;MPLSTSLKKAAPTLLLAGLLLALYAWQFGLQSPYRFELEWDEEVQLHDKRIINIHIKRSYERHSLLSGWEGIHRATEVSFDAGPLFGPFSARFAPDDLALIDQDQQVWYFATVRSAGTGLNRSGNRLPPFFTLKPGTGLVEAGRGEKLPEVFTRWNVMSATPDATGLVKFHNTRVGLAEKMRHWAAHPRSDNDEVRLGPKVQVR
;
A
#
# COMPACT_ATOMS: atom_id res chain seq x y z
N MET A 1 8.77 -41.18 -43.85
CA MET A 1 9.38 -41.95 -42.74
C MET A 1 8.27 -42.36 -41.77
N PRO A 2 8.04 -43.66 -41.52
CA PRO A 2 7.01 -44.11 -40.58
C PRO A 2 7.45 -43.83 -39.14
N LEU A 3 6.60 -43.15 -38.35
CA LEU A 3 6.83 -42.95 -36.91
C LEU A 3 6.95 -44.31 -36.21
N SER A 4 7.96 -44.46 -35.34
CA SER A 4 8.18 -45.67 -34.56
C SER A 4 6.96 -46.01 -33.69
N THR A 5 6.70 -47.29 -33.49
CA THR A 5 5.59 -47.82 -32.68
C THR A 5 5.58 -47.27 -31.25
N SER A 6 6.75 -46.92 -30.71
CA SER A 6 6.90 -46.29 -29.39
C SER A 6 6.37 -44.86 -29.36
N LEU A 7 6.56 -44.08 -30.43
CA LEU A 7 6.04 -42.71 -30.52
C LEU A 7 4.51 -42.69 -30.59
N LYS A 8 3.90 -43.67 -31.27
CA LYS A 8 2.43 -43.79 -31.37
C LYS A 8 1.78 -44.11 -30.02
N LYS A 9 2.47 -44.84 -29.16
CA LYS A 9 1.99 -45.16 -27.79
C LYS A 9 2.13 -43.97 -26.84
N ALA A 10 3.14 -43.12 -27.03
CA ALA A 10 3.38 -41.93 -26.19
C ALA A 10 2.57 -40.70 -26.63
N ALA A 11 2.09 -40.66 -27.88
CA ALA A 11 1.33 -39.54 -28.45
C ALA A 11 0.13 -39.07 -27.60
N PRO A 12 -0.78 -39.94 -27.10
CA PRO A 12 -1.91 -39.49 -26.29
C PRO A 12 -1.47 -38.88 -24.95
N THR A 13 -0.42 -39.42 -24.32
CA THR A 13 0.12 -38.90 -23.06
C THR A 13 0.77 -37.53 -23.25
N LEU A 14 1.50 -37.33 -24.36
CA LEU A 14 2.09 -36.04 -24.71
C LEU A 14 1.02 -34.99 -25.05
N LEU A 15 -0.05 -35.39 -25.74
CA LEU A 15 -1.21 -34.52 -26.00
C LEU A 15 -1.88 -34.09 -24.70
N LEU A 16 -2.11 -35.03 -23.78
CA LEU A 16 -2.72 -34.73 -22.48
C LEU A 16 -1.81 -33.82 -21.63
N ALA A 17 -0.51 -34.10 -21.59
CA ALA A 17 0.45 -33.26 -20.89
C ALA A 17 0.48 -31.84 -21.47
N GLY A 18 0.50 -31.71 -22.80
CA GLY A 18 0.44 -30.40 -23.48
C GLY A 18 -0.87 -29.65 -23.21
N LEU A 19 -2.00 -30.35 -23.19
CA LEU A 19 -3.31 -29.76 -22.87
C LEU A 19 -3.37 -29.28 -21.43
N LEU A 20 -2.84 -30.06 -20.47
CA LEU A 20 -2.76 -29.65 -19.06
C LEU A 20 -1.82 -28.45 -18.88
N LEU A 21 -0.71 -28.40 -19.61
CA LEU A 21 0.21 -27.26 -19.59
C LEU A 21 -0.42 -26.01 -20.21
N ALA A 22 -1.18 -26.17 -21.30
CA ALA A 22 -1.93 -25.09 -21.92
C ALA A 22 -3.07 -24.59 -21.03
N LEU A 23 -3.82 -25.49 -20.39
CA LEU A 23 -4.85 -25.14 -19.41
C LEU A 23 -4.25 -24.48 -18.17
N TYR A 24 -3.09 -24.95 -17.70
CA TYR A 24 -2.36 -24.33 -16.61
C TYR A 24 -1.87 -22.93 -17.00
N ALA A 25 -1.26 -22.78 -18.18
CA ALA A 25 -0.83 -21.48 -18.70
C ALA A 25 -2.01 -20.52 -18.98
N TRP A 26 -3.16 -21.05 -19.39
CA TRP A 26 -4.38 -20.28 -19.62
C TRP A 26 -5.05 -19.84 -18.32
N GLN A 27 -5.11 -20.74 -17.32
CA GLN A 27 -5.73 -20.49 -16.02
C GLN A 27 -4.83 -19.67 -15.08
N PHE A 28 -3.52 -19.92 -15.09
CA PHE A 28 -2.55 -19.38 -14.13
C PHE A 28 -1.46 -18.51 -14.76
N GLY A 29 -1.38 -18.43 -16.10
CA GLY A 29 -0.27 -17.76 -16.78
C GLY A 29 1.02 -18.59 -16.69
N LEU A 30 1.95 -18.37 -17.64
CA LEU A 30 3.30 -18.96 -17.57
C LEU A 30 4.24 -18.24 -16.57
N GLN A 31 3.73 -17.31 -15.77
CA GLN A 31 4.53 -16.52 -14.82
C GLN A 31 3.78 -16.26 -13.51
N SER A 32 4.36 -16.78 -12.42
CA SER A 32 4.16 -16.33 -11.04
C SER A 32 4.63 -14.86 -10.87
N PRO A 33 4.05 -14.04 -9.98
CA PRO A 33 2.64 -13.67 -9.84
C PRO A 33 2.36 -12.30 -10.52
N TYR A 34 1.16 -12.09 -11.05
CA TYR A 34 0.79 -10.88 -11.80
C TYR A 34 0.83 -9.64 -10.86
N ARG A 35 1.85 -8.79 -10.98
CA ARG A 35 1.98 -7.55 -10.19
C ARG A 35 1.34 -6.38 -10.92
N PHE A 36 0.79 -5.44 -10.17
CA PHE A 36 0.34 -4.16 -10.71
C PHE A 36 0.58 -3.05 -9.69
N GLU A 37 0.53 -1.81 -10.17
CA GLU A 37 0.81 -0.63 -9.39
C GLU A 37 -0.36 0.34 -9.52
N LEU A 38 -0.68 1.00 -8.41
CA LEU A 38 -1.61 2.13 -8.37
C LEU A 38 -0.85 3.30 -7.78
N GLU A 39 -0.81 4.41 -8.51
CA GLU A 39 -0.17 5.64 -8.05
C GLU A 39 -1.09 6.84 -8.22
N TRP A 40 -0.98 7.80 -7.30
CA TRP A 40 -1.75 9.05 -7.27
C TRP A 40 -1.03 10.09 -6.40
N ASP A 41 -1.39 11.35 -6.57
CA ASP A 41 -0.97 12.42 -5.67
C ASP A 41 -2.05 12.67 -4.61
N GLU A 42 -1.65 12.88 -3.37
CA GLU A 42 -2.56 13.03 -2.24
C GLU A 42 -2.20 14.23 -1.37
N GLU A 43 -3.22 15.00 -0.98
CA GLU A 43 -3.06 16.03 0.05
C GLU A 43 -3.06 15.39 1.45
N VAL A 44 -2.01 15.70 2.20
CA VAL A 44 -1.81 15.28 3.59
C VAL A 44 -1.76 16.52 4.48
N GLN A 45 -2.66 16.56 5.46
CA GLN A 45 -2.65 17.60 6.48
C GLN A 45 -1.85 17.13 7.69
N LEU A 46 -0.79 17.87 8.00
CA LEU A 46 0.05 17.67 9.19
C LEU A 46 -0.68 18.13 10.47
N HIS A 47 -0.16 17.76 11.64
CA HIS A 47 -0.75 18.16 12.92
C HIS A 47 -0.82 19.68 13.12
N ASP A 48 0.13 20.42 12.53
CA ASP A 48 0.20 21.89 12.56
C ASP A 48 -0.69 22.58 11.51
N LYS A 49 -1.55 21.81 10.82
CA LYS A 49 -2.50 22.22 9.76
C LYS A 49 -1.86 22.58 8.42
N ARG A 50 -0.53 22.51 8.26
CA ARG A 50 0.08 22.60 6.93
C ARG A 50 -0.40 21.45 6.05
N ILE A 51 -0.57 21.72 4.77
CA ILE A 51 -0.93 20.73 3.77
C ILE A 51 0.27 20.51 2.87
N ILE A 52 0.68 19.26 2.73
CA ILE A 52 1.69 18.83 1.77
C ILE A 52 1.03 17.97 0.69
N ASN A 53 1.60 17.99 -0.51
CA ASN A 53 1.26 17.02 -1.54
C ASN A 53 2.30 15.91 -1.48
N ILE A 54 1.83 14.67 -1.40
CA ILE A 54 2.68 13.48 -1.51
C ILE A 54 2.27 12.68 -2.72
N HIS A 55 3.24 12.11 -3.40
CA HIS A 55 3.00 11.09 -4.41
C HIS A 55 3.04 9.72 -3.73
N ILE A 56 1.96 8.95 -3.86
CA ILE A 56 1.86 7.60 -3.34
C ILE A 56 1.87 6.63 -4.51
N LYS A 57 2.67 5.59 -4.39
CA LYS A 57 2.68 4.45 -5.30
C LYS A 57 2.56 3.16 -4.52
N ARG A 58 1.49 2.40 -4.75
CA ARG A 58 1.25 1.11 -4.10
C ARG A 58 1.43 -0.03 -5.09
N SER A 59 2.16 -1.05 -4.66
CA SER A 59 2.35 -2.28 -5.42
C SER A 59 1.47 -3.39 -4.87
N TYR A 60 0.87 -4.14 -5.78
CA TYR A 60 -0.06 -5.22 -5.47
C TYR A 60 0.31 -6.48 -6.22
N GLU A 61 -0.18 -7.61 -5.70
CA GLU A 61 -0.10 -8.90 -6.33
C GLU A 61 -1.49 -9.48 -6.58
N ARG A 62 -1.73 -9.84 -7.84
CA ARG A 62 -2.73 -10.80 -8.33
C ARG A 62 -3.30 -11.77 -7.32
N HIS A 63 -4.55 -11.62 -6.88
CA HIS A 63 -5.31 -12.77 -6.37
C HIS A 63 -5.64 -13.77 -7.48
N SER A 64 -6.08 -13.26 -8.64
CA SER A 64 -6.42 -14.06 -9.81
C SER A 64 -6.11 -13.28 -11.10
N LEU A 65 -5.82 -13.99 -12.18
CA LEU A 65 -5.69 -13.39 -13.51
C LEU A 65 -7.04 -12.92 -14.08
N LEU A 66 -8.15 -13.45 -13.54
CA LEU A 66 -9.50 -13.15 -14.01
C LEU A 66 -10.09 -11.90 -13.35
N SER A 67 -9.57 -11.47 -12.20
CA SER A 67 -9.99 -10.25 -11.52
C SER A 67 -8.98 -9.12 -11.74
N GLY A 68 -9.44 -8.03 -12.36
CA GLY A 68 -8.59 -6.95 -12.86
C GLY A 68 -7.82 -6.18 -11.77
N TRP A 69 -8.42 -6.00 -10.60
CA TRP A 69 -7.89 -5.10 -9.56
C TRP A 69 -7.93 -5.70 -8.16
N GLU A 70 -8.28 -6.98 -8.06
CA GLU A 70 -8.26 -7.71 -6.81
C GLU A 70 -6.83 -8.18 -6.53
N GLY A 71 -6.19 -7.62 -5.51
CA GLY A 71 -4.80 -7.91 -5.24
C GLY A 71 -4.39 -7.69 -3.80
N ILE A 72 -3.39 -8.46 -3.37
CA ILE A 72 -2.74 -8.38 -2.07
C ILE A 72 -1.74 -7.23 -2.12
N HIS A 73 -1.85 -6.27 -1.22
CA HIS A 73 -0.87 -5.20 -1.07
C HIS A 73 0.52 -5.76 -0.71
N ARG A 74 1.55 -5.22 -1.36
CA ARG A 74 2.95 -5.65 -1.20
C ARG A 74 3.87 -4.58 -0.64
N ALA A 75 3.72 -3.34 -1.11
CA ALA A 75 4.55 -2.22 -0.66
C ALA A 75 3.89 -0.89 -0.98
N THR A 76 4.22 0.12 -0.19
CA THR A 76 3.87 1.52 -0.43
C THR A 76 5.16 2.33 -0.60
N GLU A 77 5.30 2.98 -1.74
CA GLU A 77 6.31 3.99 -2.01
C GLU A 77 5.68 5.36 -1.83
N VAL A 78 6.41 6.27 -1.19
CA VAL A 78 6.01 7.67 -1.06
C VAL A 78 7.15 8.56 -1.52
N SER A 79 6.81 9.65 -2.21
CA SER A 79 7.75 10.70 -2.52
C SER A 79 7.12 12.09 -2.41
N PHE A 80 7.89 13.06 -1.95
CA PHE A 80 7.46 14.46 -1.79
C PHE A 80 8.67 15.36 -1.54
N ASP A 81 8.47 16.68 -1.60
CA ASP A 81 9.46 17.64 -1.13
C ASP A 81 9.38 17.76 0.41
N ALA A 82 10.39 17.23 1.09
CA ALA A 82 10.49 17.24 2.55
C ALA A 82 10.98 18.59 3.12
N GLY A 83 11.07 19.61 2.25
CA GLY A 83 11.42 20.99 2.58
C GLY A 83 12.91 21.27 2.50
N PRO A 84 13.34 22.52 2.74
CA PRO A 84 14.70 23.00 2.41
C PRO A 84 15.86 22.21 3.03
N LEU A 85 15.64 21.57 4.19
CA LEU A 85 16.67 20.78 4.88
C LEU A 85 16.88 19.39 4.27
N PHE A 86 15.90 18.87 3.54
CA PHE A 86 15.88 17.49 3.06
C PHE A 86 15.77 17.40 1.53
N GLY A 87 15.09 18.36 0.89
CA GLY A 87 14.77 18.35 -0.52
C GLY A 87 13.80 17.22 -0.90
N PRO A 88 13.84 16.76 -2.16
CA PRO A 88 13.06 15.62 -2.62
C PRO A 88 13.40 14.37 -1.80
N PHE A 89 12.37 13.77 -1.20
CA PHE A 89 12.45 12.54 -0.43
C PHE A 89 11.67 11.44 -1.12
N SER A 90 12.19 10.21 -1.08
CA SER A 90 11.48 9.01 -1.52
C SER A 90 11.82 7.83 -0.62
N ALA A 91 10.82 7.05 -0.24
CA ALA A 91 10.99 5.86 0.56
C ALA A 91 9.96 4.78 0.22
N ARG A 92 10.39 3.52 0.37
CA ARG A 92 9.57 2.33 0.18
C ARG A 92 9.35 1.62 1.52
N PHE A 93 8.09 1.39 1.85
CA PHE A 93 7.65 0.63 3.02
C PHE A 93 7.08 -0.71 2.56
N ALA A 94 7.67 -1.80 3.04
CA ALA A 94 7.26 -3.16 2.70
C ALA A 94 7.54 -4.10 3.89
N PRO A 95 6.64 -5.05 4.21
CA PRO A 95 5.34 -5.30 3.57
C PRO A 95 4.21 -4.41 4.11
N ASP A 96 4.52 -3.45 4.98
CA ASP A 96 3.53 -2.61 5.63
C ASP A 96 3.08 -1.44 4.73
N ASP A 97 1.87 -0.94 4.97
CA ASP A 97 1.33 0.27 4.34
C ASP A 97 1.69 1.50 5.19
N LEU A 98 1.76 2.67 4.55
CA LEU A 98 2.02 3.93 5.24
C LEU A 98 0.70 4.52 5.74
N ALA A 99 0.64 4.84 7.03
CA ALA A 99 -0.55 5.40 7.68
C ALA A 99 -0.40 6.86 8.10
N LEU A 100 0.83 7.26 8.42
CA LEU A 100 1.15 8.59 8.92
C LEU A 100 2.39 9.13 8.23
N ILE A 101 2.32 10.39 7.84
CA ILE A 101 3.48 11.25 7.56
C ILE A 101 3.26 12.55 8.33
N ASP A 102 4.12 12.85 9.29
CA ASP A 102 4.05 14.11 10.02
C ASP A 102 5.45 14.66 10.31
N GLN A 103 5.52 15.93 10.68
CA GLN A 103 6.77 16.60 11.01
C GLN A 103 6.63 17.27 12.37
N ASP A 104 7.54 16.97 13.29
CA ASP A 104 7.67 17.69 14.56
C ASP A 104 9.13 18.06 14.81
N GLN A 105 9.38 19.28 15.25
CA GLN A 105 10.74 19.81 15.54
C GLN A 105 11.78 19.49 14.44
N GLN A 106 11.41 19.68 13.17
CA GLN A 106 12.24 19.39 11.97
C GLN A 106 12.59 17.91 11.74
N VAL A 107 11.96 17.00 12.47
CA VAL A 107 12.05 15.55 12.24
C VAL A 107 10.80 15.09 11.52
N TRP A 108 10.99 14.38 10.41
CA TRP A 108 9.88 13.71 9.73
C TRP A 108 9.65 12.33 10.34
N TYR A 109 8.38 11.99 10.54
CA TYR A 109 7.92 10.73 11.12
C TYR A 109 7.02 10.00 10.13
N PHE A 110 7.26 8.69 9.99
CA PHE A 110 6.52 7.81 9.09
C PHE A 110 6.02 6.61 9.87
N ALA A 111 4.73 6.52 10.16
CA ALA A 111 4.17 5.36 10.85
C ALA A 111 3.56 4.39 9.85
N THR A 112 3.92 3.11 9.96
CA THR A 112 3.41 2.06 9.09
C THR A 112 2.36 1.22 9.81
N VAL A 113 1.40 0.72 9.07
CA VAL A 113 0.38 -0.22 9.56
C VAL A 113 0.40 -1.44 8.67
N ARG A 114 0.04 -2.59 9.24
CA ARG A 114 -0.15 -3.77 8.42
C ARG A 114 -1.27 -3.55 7.43
N SER A 115 -0.97 -3.82 6.17
CA SER A 115 -1.99 -3.77 5.14
C SER A 115 -2.95 -4.94 5.29
N ALA A 116 -4.25 -4.65 5.17
CA ALA A 116 -5.30 -5.67 5.12
C ALA A 116 -5.01 -6.60 3.92
N GLY A 117 -5.07 -7.91 4.14
CA GLY A 117 -4.80 -8.92 3.09
C GLY A 117 -3.40 -9.53 3.08
N THR A 118 -2.45 -9.06 3.90
CA THR A 118 -1.09 -9.66 3.96
C THR A 118 -1.03 -11.07 4.57
N GLY A 119 -2.16 -11.62 5.06
CA GLY A 119 -2.26 -13.00 5.60
C GLY A 119 -1.43 -13.28 6.87
N LEU A 120 -0.61 -12.31 7.31
CA LEU A 120 0.20 -12.41 8.49
C LEU A 120 -0.64 -11.90 9.68
N ASN A 121 -1.25 -12.83 10.42
CA ASN A 121 -1.75 -12.55 11.77
C ASN A 121 -0.56 -12.56 12.73
N ARG A 122 0.04 -11.40 13.02
CA ARG A 122 0.85 -11.27 14.25
C ARG A 122 -0.10 -10.85 15.34
N SER A 123 -0.55 -11.83 16.11
CA SER A 123 -1.05 -11.59 17.46
C SER A 123 0.05 -10.88 18.26
N GLY A 124 -0.23 -9.68 18.74
CA GLY A 124 0.69 -8.94 19.60
C GLY A 124 0.40 -7.46 19.62
N ASN A 125 0.32 -6.92 20.84
CA ASN A 125 0.12 -5.52 21.21
C ASN A 125 1.31 -4.61 20.81
N ARG A 126 1.86 -4.81 19.62
CA ARG A 126 3.06 -4.12 19.11
C ARG A 126 2.60 -2.81 18.48
N LEU A 127 3.09 -1.70 19.01
CA LEU A 127 2.95 -0.40 18.38
C LEU A 127 3.38 -0.50 16.90
N PRO A 128 2.66 0.15 15.97
CA PRO A 128 3.06 0.19 14.58
C PRO A 128 4.52 0.63 14.46
N PRO A 129 5.35 -0.04 13.63
CA PRO A 129 6.69 0.45 13.37
C PRO A 129 6.59 1.88 12.85
N PHE A 130 7.54 2.71 13.25
CA PHE A 130 7.67 4.03 12.66
C PHE A 130 9.12 4.34 12.37
N PHE A 131 9.32 5.23 11.41
CA PHE A 131 10.62 5.66 10.94
C PHE A 131 10.75 7.16 11.16
N THR A 132 11.99 7.59 11.37
CA THR A 132 12.33 9.00 11.49
C THR A 132 13.32 9.38 10.41
N LEU A 133 13.16 10.58 9.87
CA LEU A 133 14.13 11.20 8.97
C LEU A 133 14.60 12.49 9.65
N LYS A 134 15.87 12.49 10.06
CA LYS A 134 16.55 13.63 10.69
C LYS A 134 17.62 14.17 9.73
N PRO A 135 18.00 15.45 9.85
CA PRO A 135 19.02 16.03 8.97
C PRO A 135 20.33 15.22 9.04
N GLY A 136 20.80 14.77 7.87
CA GLY A 136 22.07 14.04 7.74
C GLY A 136 22.05 12.56 8.14
N THR A 137 20.93 11.99 8.60
CA THR A 137 20.90 10.60 9.12
C THR A 137 20.15 9.60 8.22
N GLY A 138 19.53 10.06 7.12
CA GLY A 138 18.64 9.22 6.33
C GLY A 138 17.40 8.75 7.11
N LEU A 139 16.64 7.83 6.51
CA LEU A 139 15.47 7.23 7.13
C LEU A 139 15.89 6.10 8.08
N VAL A 140 15.52 6.19 9.35
CA VAL A 140 15.91 5.25 10.42
C VAL A 140 14.67 4.71 11.11
N GLU A 141 14.56 3.38 11.24
CA GLU A 141 13.50 2.75 12.03
C GLU A 141 13.66 3.07 13.52
N ALA A 142 12.56 3.39 14.19
CA ALA A 142 12.57 3.72 15.61
C ALA A 142 12.99 2.53 16.48
N GLY A 143 13.78 2.83 17.50
CA GLY A 143 14.24 1.85 18.47
C GLY A 143 13.12 1.31 19.37
N ARG A 144 13.40 0.20 20.05
CA ARG A 144 12.48 -0.39 21.01
C ARG A 144 12.16 0.60 22.15
N GLY A 145 10.88 0.90 22.35
CA GLY A 145 10.41 1.77 23.42
C GLY A 145 10.27 3.24 23.02
N GLU A 146 10.74 3.62 21.82
CA GLU A 146 10.41 4.91 21.24
C GLU A 146 8.91 4.99 20.91
N LYS A 147 8.37 6.20 20.97
CA LYS A 147 6.96 6.49 20.69
C LYS A 147 6.86 7.64 19.70
N LEU A 148 5.78 7.63 18.93
CA LEU A 148 5.40 8.81 18.16
C LEU A 148 5.10 9.98 19.11
N PRO A 149 5.42 11.22 18.72
CA PRO A 149 4.98 12.42 19.42
C PRO A 149 3.48 12.39 19.75
N GLU A 150 3.10 12.80 20.97
CA GLU A 150 1.71 12.76 21.45
C GLU A 150 0.77 13.69 20.66
N VAL A 151 1.33 14.68 19.96
CA VAL A 151 0.60 15.57 19.06
C VAL A 151 0.05 14.86 17.83
N PHE A 152 0.62 13.70 17.46
CA PHE A 152 0.17 12.89 16.33
C PHE A 152 -1.02 12.04 16.72
N THR A 153 -2.21 12.61 16.55
CA THR A 153 -3.46 12.03 17.05
C THR A 153 -4.24 11.22 16.01
N ARG A 154 -3.84 11.23 14.73
CA ARG A 154 -4.60 10.61 13.64
C ARG A 154 -3.74 10.14 12.48
N TRP A 155 -4.23 9.13 11.77
CA TRP A 155 -3.72 8.77 10.45
C TRP A 155 -4.05 9.85 9.43
N ASN A 156 -3.13 10.07 8.50
CA ASN A 156 -3.27 11.13 7.51
C ASN A 156 -2.82 10.70 6.11
N VAL A 157 -2.62 9.41 5.86
CA VAL A 157 -2.41 8.84 4.52
C VAL A 157 -3.56 7.88 4.20
N MET A 158 -4.19 8.05 3.02
CA MET A 158 -5.34 7.27 2.57
C MET A 158 -5.05 5.77 2.66
N SER A 159 -5.95 5.00 3.26
CA SER A 159 -5.72 3.57 3.50
C SER A 159 -5.65 2.73 2.21
N ALA A 160 -4.95 1.59 2.25
CA ALA A 160 -4.98 0.57 1.21
C ALA A 160 -6.30 -0.25 1.19
N THR A 161 -7.24 0.03 2.10
CA THR A 161 -8.49 -0.71 2.34
C THR A 161 -9.65 -0.24 1.45
N PRO A 162 -10.60 -1.15 1.12
CA PRO A 162 -10.62 -2.56 1.48
C PRO A 162 -9.66 -3.40 0.61
N ASP A 163 -9.35 -2.93 -0.60
CA ASP A 163 -8.45 -3.54 -1.57
C ASP A 163 -8.05 -2.53 -2.66
N ALA A 164 -7.26 -2.97 -3.64
CA ALA A 164 -6.91 -2.17 -4.80
C ALA A 164 -8.11 -1.74 -5.67
N THR A 165 -9.21 -2.50 -5.67
CA THR A 165 -10.44 -2.16 -6.39
C THR A 165 -11.02 -0.83 -5.91
N GLY A 166 -10.99 -0.57 -4.60
CA GLY A 166 -11.45 0.70 -4.03
C GLY A 166 -10.60 1.92 -4.42
N LEU A 167 -9.34 1.69 -4.79
CA LEU A 167 -8.35 2.73 -5.07
C LEU A 167 -8.14 2.99 -6.56
N VAL A 168 -8.56 2.09 -7.45
CA VAL A 168 -8.34 2.22 -8.90
C VAL A 168 -8.86 3.55 -9.47
N LYS A 169 -9.95 4.07 -8.90
CA LYS A 169 -10.55 5.35 -9.29
C LYS A 169 -9.64 6.56 -9.06
N PHE A 170 -8.63 6.42 -8.19
CA PHE A 170 -7.66 7.48 -7.91
C PHE A 170 -6.40 7.36 -8.76
N HIS A 171 -6.24 6.28 -9.52
CA HIS A 171 -5.02 6.06 -10.29
C HIS A 171 -4.76 7.21 -11.27
N ASN A 172 -3.55 7.79 -11.22
CA ASN A 172 -3.12 8.93 -12.01
C ASN A 172 -3.96 10.20 -11.79
N THR A 173 -4.54 10.33 -10.59
CA THR A 173 -5.31 11.52 -10.19
C THR A 173 -4.64 12.25 -9.03
N ARG A 174 -5.14 13.45 -8.74
CA ARG A 174 -4.82 14.19 -7.52
C ARG A 174 -6.00 14.15 -6.57
N VAL A 175 -5.79 13.57 -5.39
CA VAL A 175 -6.81 13.39 -4.36
C VAL A 175 -6.67 14.50 -3.31
N GLY A 176 -7.63 15.41 -3.31
CA GLY A 176 -7.74 16.45 -2.28
C GLY A 176 -8.26 15.90 -0.95
N LEU A 177 -8.05 16.66 0.13
CA LEU A 177 -8.48 16.25 1.48
C LEU A 177 -9.96 15.85 1.55
N ALA A 178 -10.86 16.63 0.96
CA ALA A 178 -12.30 16.37 1.02
C ALA A 178 -12.71 15.05 0.35
N GLU A 179 -12.09 14.72 -0.79
CA GLU A 179 -12.35 13.48 -1.51
C GLU A 179 -11.81 12.27 -0.75
N LYS A 180 -10.59 12.38 -0.25
CA LYS A 180 -9.97 11.40 0.63
C LYS A 180 -10.84 11.10 1.85
N MET A 181 -11.33 12.13 2.55
CA MET A 181 -12.22 11.93 3.72
C MET A 181 -13.51 11.21 3.35
N ARG A 182 -14.13 11.52 2.20
CA ARG A 182 -15.32 10.81 1.72
C ARG A 182 -15.03 9.34 1.46
N HIS A 183 -13.89 9.04 0.83
CA HIS A 183 -13.51 7.65 0.58
C HIS A 183 -13.22 6.88 1.86
N TRP A 184 -12.51 7.51 2.79
CA TRP A 184 -12.14 6.92 4.08
C TRP A 184 -13.37 6.66 4.97
N ALA A 185 -14.35 7.56 4.95
CA ALA A 185 -15.62 7.35 5.65
C ALA A 185 -16.42 6.14 5.12
N ALA A 186 -16.30 5.85 3.82
CA ALA A 186 -16.91 4.67 3.21
C ALA A 186 -16.09 3.39 3.41
N HIS A 187 -14.79 3.52 3.67
CA HIS A 187 -13.84 2.39 3.78
C HIS A 187 -12.83 2.64 4.92
N PRO A 188 -13.27 2.62 6.19
CA PRO A 188 -12.38 2.89 7.32
C PRO A 188 -11.31 1.81 7.45
N ARG A 189 -10.11 2.17 7.93
CA ARG A 189 -9.02 1.20 8.16
C ARG A 189 -9.32 0.30 9.36
N SER A 190 -10.13 0.77 10.32
CA SER A 190 -10.58 0.03 11.49
C SER A 190 -11.84 0.68 12.07
N ASP A 191 -12.59 -0.04 12.92
CA ASP A 191 -13.80 0.47 13.58
C ASP A 191 -13.54 1.74 14.44
N ASN A 192 -12.29 1.98 14.84
CA ASN A 192 -11.86 3.13 15.66
C ASN A 192 -11.14 4.23 14.86
N ASP A 193 -11.24 4.23 13.53
CA ASP A 193 -10.62 5.25 12.66
C ASP A 193 -11.42 6.57 12.77
N GLU A 194 -11.29 7.29 13.90
CA GLU A 194 -11.95 8.58 14.11
C GLU A 194 -11.36 9.65 13.17
N VAL A 195 -12.01 9.85 12.02
CA VAL A 195 -11.77 11.00 11.15
C VAL A 195 -12.33 12.26 11.82
N ARG A 196 -11.50 12.95 12.60
CA ARG A 196 -11.83 14.32 13.06
C ARG A 196 -11.28 15.34 12.08
N LEU A 197 -12.18 16.00 11.35
CA LEU A 197 -11.93 17.34 10.82
C LEU A 197 -11.67 18.29 12.01
N GLY A 198 -11.12 19.47 11.75
CA GLY A 198 -10.82 20.50 12.76
C GLY A 198 -11.98 20.82 13.72
N PRO A 199 -11.76 21.77 14.66
CA PRO A 199 -12.42 21.82 15.97
C PRO A 199 -13.93 21.62 15.85
N LYS A 200 -14.49 20.74 16.71
CA LYS A 200 -15.92 20.48 16.83
C LYS A 200 -16.70 21.78 16.66
N VAL A 201 -17.32 21.99 15.50
CA VAL A 201 -18.38 22.97 15.38
C VAL A 201 -19.54 22.36 16.13
N GLN A 202 -19.63 22.70 17.43
CA GLN A 202 -20.86 22.55 18.18
C GLN A 202 -21.87 23.48 17.52
N VAL A 203 -22.74 22.90 16.69
CA VAL A 203 -23.98 23.57 16.34
C VAL A 203 -24.78 23.65 17.63
N ARG A 204 -24.94 24.87 18.14
CA ARG A 204 -25.93 25.20 19.16
C ARG A 204 -27.32 25.15 18.55
#